data_AF-A0A8X6UWA3-F1
#
_entry.id   AF-A0A8X6UWA3-F1
#
_cell.length_a   1.000
_cell.length_b   1.000
_cell.length_c   1.000
_cell.angle_alpha   90.00
_cell.angle_beta   90.00
_cell.angle_gamma   90.00
#
_symmetry.space_group_name_H-M   'P 1'
#
loop_
_entity.id
_entity.type
_entity.pdbx_description
1 polymer ?
#
loop_
_entity_poly.entity_id
_entity_poly.type
_entity_poly.pdbx_seq_one_letter_code
_entity_poly.pdbx_strand_id
1 'polypeptide(L)'
;MWFKLLLPRQHYPLAAMVGKDGKLYFRLVDVGALLGRSKVYKFAKRFDNLAIQGKDVLPAHKPYPIMTQKSKLVTPAVVFNILNAELSSLATSFALSLNAGSALVENPSNLFVESFKTAPVLHVQDSPVPNAILVRLWVQTFIQKVQDMRRMQNGSKPSIQMVYEACLRAQRLALPAQRPERMPTLPERPVEPEKA
;
A
#
# COMPACT_ATOMS: atom_id res chain seq x y z
N MET A 1 -0.79 8.92 6.08
CA MET A 1 0.39 8.12 5.66
C MET A 1 0.29 7.82 4.18
N TRP A 2 1.40 7.81 3.46
CA TRP A 2 1.44 7.67 2.01
C TRP A 2 2.02 6.32 1.57
N PHE A 3 1.47 5.79 0.47
CA PHE A 3 2.06 4.75 -0.35
C PHE A 3 1.73 5.04 -1.82
N LYS A 4 2.33 4.31 -2.74
CA LYS A 4 2.06 4.41 -4.17
C LYS A 4 1.59 3.06 -4.69
N LEU A 5 0.58 3.06 -5.55
CA LEU A 5 0.07 1.87 -6.21
C LEU A 5 0.43 1.94 -7.69
N LEU A 6 1.33 1.08 -8.15
CA LEU A 6 1.62 0.90 -9.57
C LEU A 6 0.77 -0.27 -10.09
N LEU A 7 -0.24 0.07 -10.89
CA LEU A 7 -1.12 -0.94 -11.49
C LEU A 7 -0.36 -1.76 -12.54
N PRO A 8 -0.82 -2.99 -12.83
CA PRO A 8 -0.14 -3.83 -13.81
C PRO A 8 -0.08 -3.17 -15.18
N ARG A 9 1.08 -3.27 -15.85
CA ARG A 9 1.36 -2.70 -17.18
C ARG A 9 1.23 -1.17 -17.26
N GLN A 10 1.24 -0.49 -16.12
CA GLN A 10 1.22 0.97 -16.06
C GLN A 10 2.61 1.49 -15.68
N HIS A 11 2.93 2.69 -16.16
CA HIS A 11 4.19 3.37 -15.84
C HIS A 11 4.02 4.44 -14.75
N TYR A 12 2.78 4.91 -14.54
CA TYR A 12 2.49 5.99 -13.61
C TYR A 12 1.86 5.44 -12.32
N PRO A 13 2.54 5.54 -11.17
CA PRO A 13 1.97 5.12 -9.91
C PRO A 13 0.91 6.10 -9.42
N LEU A 14 -0.16 5.58 -8.84
CA LEU A 14 -1.16 6.36 -8.10
C LEU A 14 -0.68 6.60 -6.67
N ALA A 15 -0.41 7.85 -6.28
CA ALA A 15 -0.16 8.13 -4.87
C ALA A 15 -1.46 7.99 -4.07
N ALA A 16 -1.37 7.20 -3.01
CA ALA A 16 -2.44 6.90 -2.09
C ALA A 16 -2.10 7.43 -0.70
N MET A 17 -3.11 7.91 0.01
CA MET A 17 -2.99 8.38 1.38
C MET A 17 -4.06 7.74 2.25
N VAL A 18 -3.66 7.17 3.37
CA VAL A 18 -4.59 6.88 4.47
C VAL A 18 -4.69 8.12 5.33
N GLY A 19 -5.88 8.72 5.32
CA GLY A 19 -6.21 9.90 6.12
C GLY A 19 -6.32 9.57 7.60
N LYS A 20 -6.33 10.60 8.45
CA LYS A 20 -6.52 10.46 9.89
C LYS A 20 -7.76 9.61 10.16
N ASP A 21 -8.84 9.85 9.43
CA ASP A 21 -10.13 9.16 9.52
C ASP A 21 -10.10 7.66 9.18
N GLY A 22 -8.93 7.10 8.84
CA GLY A 22 -8.78 5.70 8.47
C GLY A 22 -9.33 5.39 7.09
N LYS A 23 -9.67 6.40 6.28
CA LYS A 23 -10.12 6.23 4.91
C LYS A 23 -8.95 6.31 3.95
N LEU A 24 -9.05 5.54 2.87
CA LEU A 24 -8.11 5.57 1.77
C LEU A 24 -8.48 6.68 0.78
N TYR A 25 -7.49 7.42 0.32
CA TYR A 25 -7.61 8.49 -0.66
C TYR A 25 -6.54 8.37 -1.73
N PHE A 26 -6.79 8.91 -2.90
CA PHE A 26 -5.86 8.96 -4.02
C PHE A 26 -5.67 10.38 -4.52
N ARG A 27 -4.45 10.68 -4.98
CA ARG A 27 -4.14 12.00 -5.54
C ARG A 27 -4.72 12.12 -6.94
N LEU A 28 -5.58 13.13 -7.12
CA LEU A 28 -6.32 13.33 -8.36
C LEU A 28 -5.43 13.63 -9.58
N VAL A 29 -4.30 14.30 -9.36
CA VAL A 29 -3.30 14.57 -10.42
C VAL A 29 -2.73 13.27 -10.97
N ASP A 30 -2.52 12.26 -10.12
CA ASP A 30 -1.94 10.98 -10.53
C ASP A 30 -2.96 10.13 -11.30
N VAL A 31 -4.27 10.31 -11.04
CA VAL A 31 -5.34 9.72 -11.88
C VAL A 31 -5.27 10.25 -13.31
N GLY A 32 -5.01 11.55 -13.48
CA GLY A 32 -4.79 12.15 -14.80
C GLY A 32 -3.54 11.59 -15.49
N ALA A 33 -2.44 11.40 -14.74
CA ALA A 33 -1.22 10.80 -15.27
C ALA A 33 -1.44 9.35 -15.72
N LEU A 34 -2.17 8.56 -14.91
CA LEU A 34 -2.53 7.19 -15.22
C LEU A 34 -3.37 7.07 -16.49
N LEU A 35 -4.24 8.04 -16.76
CA LEU A 35 -5.03 8.14 -18.01
C LEU A 35 -4.22 8.71 -19.20
N GLY A 36 -2.91 8.88 -19.07
CA GLY A 36 -2.04 9.40 -20.13
C GLY A 36 -2.28 10.88 -20.45
N ARG A 37 -2.85 11.67 -19.54
CA ARG A 37 -3.13 13.09 -19.80
C ARG A 37 -1.84 13.91 -19.75
N SER A 38 -1.52 14.62 -20.83
CA SER A 38 -0.37 15.54 -20.88
C SER A 38 -0.52 16.75 -19.94
N LYS A 39 -1.75 17.25 -19.73
CA LYS A 39 -2.07 18.38 -18.84
C LYS A 39 -2.78 17.91 -17.56
N VAL A 40 -2.08 17.12 -16.74
CA VAL A 40 -2.64 16.47 -15.53
C VAL A 40 -3.32 17.44 -14.55
N TYR A 41 -2.80 18.65 -14.36
CA TYR A 41 -3.42 19.65 -13.47
C TYR A 41 -4.71 20.25 -14.03
N LYS A 42 -4.77 20.47 -15.36
CA LYS A 42 -5.99 20.94 -16.04
C LYS A 42 -7.07 19.85 -15.98
N PHE A 43 -6.66 18.59 -16.13
CA PHE A 43 -7.55 17.44 -15.95
C PHE A 43 -8.09 17.39 -14.51
N ALA A 44 -7.22 17.43 -13.51
CA ALA A 44 -7.62 17.39 -12.10
C ALA A 44 -8.59 18.52 -11.73
N LYS A 45 -8.40 19.73 -12.27
CA LYS A 45 -9.32 20.86 -12.03
C LYS A 45 -10.78 20.57 -12.40
N ARG A 46 -11.04 19.65 -13.34
CA ARG A 46 -12.41 19.25 -13.72
C ARG A 46 -13.17 18.53 -12.60
N PHE A 47 -12.46 17.94 -11.65
CA PHE A 47 -13.04 17.17 -10.55
C PHE A 47 -12.76 17.80 -9.19
N ASP A 48 -12.42 19.10 -9.15
CA ASP A 48 -12.10 19.82 -7.91
C ASP A 48 -13.24 19.82 -6.89
N ASN A 49 -14.49 19.79 -7.37
CA ASN A 49 -15.70 19.70 -6.56
C ASN A 49 -15.86 18.35 -5.84
N LEU A 50 -15.19 17.30 -6.32
CA LEU A 50 -15.20 15.96 -5.72
C LEU A 50 -13.99 15.73 -4.80
N ALA A 51 -13.04 16.66 -4.80
CA ALA A 51 -11.77 16.51 -4.11
C ALA A 51 -11.76 17.20 -2.74
N ILE A 52 -11.19 16.53 -1.76
CA ILE A 52 -10.85 17.11 -0.46
C ILE A 52 -9.39 17.57 -0.45
N GLN A 53 -9.03 18.53 0.41
CA GLN A 53 -7.63 18.93 0.55
C GLN A 53 -6.91 18.02 1.54
N GLY A 54 -5.63 17.79 1.30
CA GLY A 54 -4.77 17.01 2.20
C GLY A 54 -4.84 17.49 3.65
N LYS A 55 -4.84 18.80 3.89
CA LYS A 55 -4.95 19.38 5.25
C LYS A 55 -6.19 18.88 6.03
N ASP A 56 -7.29 18.57 5.34
CA ASP A 56 -8.55 18.20 5.98
C ASP A 56 -8.49 16.77 6.55
N VAL A 57 -7.66 15.92 5.93
CA VAL A 57 -7.49 14.50 6.28
C VAL A 57 -6.12 14.18 6.87
N LEU A 58 -5.21 15.15 6.98
CA LEU A 58 -3.98 14.98 7.75
C LEU A 58 -4.27 15.13 9.25
N PRO A 59 -3.54 14.40 10.11
CA PRO A 59 -3.54 14.64 11.55
C PRO A 59 -3.15 16.09 11.92
N ALA A 60 -3.62 16.61 13.05
CA ALA A 60 -3.30 18.00 13.46
C ALA A 60 -1.99 18.15 14.25
N HIS A 61 -1.33 17.04 14.59
CA HIS A 61 -0.27 17.02 15.60
C HIS A 61 1.12 17.44 15.08
N LYS A 62 1.29 17.72 13.79
CA LYS A 62 2.57 18.10 13.17
C LYS A 62 2.40 19.03 11.97
N PRO A 63 3.42 19.87 11.67
CA PRO A 63 3.46 20.64 10.44
C PRO A 63 3.81 19.72 9.25
N TYR A 64 2.88 19.59 8.29
CA TYR A 64 3.10 18.85 7.04
C TYR A 64 3.62 19.76 5.92
N PRO A 65 4.38 19.26 4.93
CA PRO A 65 4.77 20.06 3.77
C PRO A 65 3.56 20.67 3.04
N ILE A 66 3.69 21.92 2.56
CA ILE A 66 2.60 22.65 1.87
C ILE A 66 2.02 21.85 0.70
N MET A 67 2.86 21.15 -0.07
CA MET A 67 2.39 20.33 -1.19
C MET A 67 1.50 19.17 -0.72
N THR A 68 1.82 18.56 0.42
CA THR A 68 1.00 17.51 1.03
C THR A 68 -0.34 18.09 1.48
N GLN A 69 -0.32 19.26 2.15
CA GLN A 69 -1.54 19.94 2.61
C GLN A 69 -2.47 20.36 1.47
N LYS A 70 -1.90 20.84 0.35
CA LYS A 70 -2.66 21.31 -0.83
C LYS A 70 -3.00 20.20 -1.83
N SER A 71 -2.61 18.96 -1.57
CA SER A 71 -2.95 17.84 -2.44
C SER A 71 -4.46 17.67 -2.56
N LYS A 72 -4.95 17.57 -3.79
CA LYS A 72 -6.35 17.25 -4.11
C LYS A 72 -6.51 15.73 -4.07
N LEU A 73 -7.36 15.28 -3.16
CA LEU A 73 -7.53 13.88 -2.84
C LEU A 73 -8.97 13.44 -3.11
N VAL A 74 -9.14 12.24 -3.64
CA VAL A 74 -10.44 11.64 -3.97
C VAL A 74 -10.53 10.23 -3.40
N THR A 75 -11.75 9.76 -3.15
CA THR A 75 -12.01 8.41 -2.63
C THR A 75 -11.80 7.34 -3.72
N PRO A 76 -11.62 6.06 -3.37
CA PRO A 76 -11.49 4.98 -4.35
C PRO A 76 -12.70 4.90 -5.29
N ALA A 77 -13.91 5.17 -4.78
CA ALA A 77 -15.13 5.20 -5.59
C ALA A 77 -15.07 6.29 -6.67
N VAL A 78 -14.58 7.49 -6.33
CA VAL A 78 -14.42 8.58 -7.30
C VAL A 78 -13.34 8.23 -8.34
N VAL A 79 -12.21 7.64 -7.92
CA VAL A 79 -11.19 7.16 -8.86
C VAL A 79 -11.79 6.15 -9.84
N PHE A 80 -12.50 5.14 -9.32
CA PHE A 80 -13.15 4.13 -10.15
C PHE A 80 -14.10 4.76 -11.15
N ASN A 81 -14.97 5.69 -10.73
CA ASN A 81 -15.91 6.35 -11.63
C ASN A 81 -15.21 7.17 -12.73
N ILE A 82 -14.15 7.92 -12.38
CA ILE A 82 -13.36 8.67 -13.36
C ILE A 82 -12.70 7.73 -14.36
N LEU A 83 -12.04 6.67 -13.86
CA LEU A 83 -11.40 5.68 -14.73
C LEU A 83 -12.44 4.96 -15.59
N ASN A 84 -13.62 4.63 -15.05
CA ASN A 84 -14.61 3.84 -15.77
C ASN A 84 -15.24 4.62 -16.93
N ALA A 85 -15.42 5.93 -16.74
CA ALA A 85 -15.92 6.84 -17.77
C ALA A 85 -14.92 7.08 -18.92
N GLU A 86 -13.62 6.97 -18.64
CA GLU A 86 -12.56 7.29 -19.60
C GLU A 86 -11.93 6.05 -20.23
N LEU A 87 -11.73 4.99 -19.43
CA LEU A 87 -11.13 3.72 -19.81
C LEU A 87 -11.55 2.59 -18.84
N SER A 88 -12.64 1.90 -19.16
CA SER A 88 -13.25 0.89 -18.26
C SER A 88 -12.32 -0.26 -17.89
N SER A 89 -11.44 -0.69 -18.78
CA SER A 89 -10.44 -1.74 -18.48
C SER A 89 -9.48 -1.34 -17.35
N LEU A 90 -9.11 -0.06 -17.28
CA LEU A 90 -8.25 0.49 -16.24
C LEU A 90 -8.99 0.61 -14.90
N ALA A 91 -10.30 0.92 -14.93
CA ALA A 91 -11.14 0.91 -13.73
C ALA A 91 -11.24 -0.50 -13.13
N THR A 92 -11.45 -1.52 -13.97
CA THR A 92 -11.43 -2.93 -13.56
C THR A 92 -10.08 -3.31 -12.96
N SER A 93 -8.98 -2.97 -13.63
CA SER A 93 -7.62 -3.20 -13.13
C SER A 93 -7.39 -2.55 -11.76
N PHE A 94 -7.83 -1.30 -11.58
CA PHE A 94 -7.75 -0.58 -10.32
C PHE A 94 -8.54 -1.26 -9.19
N ALA A 95 -9.79 -1.63 -9.45
CA ALA A 95 -10.66 -2.28 -8.47
C ALA A 95 -10.12 -3.66 -8.06
N LEU A 96 -9.69 -4.47 -9.04
CA LEU A 96 -9.08 -5.78 -8.79
C LEU A 96 -7.79 -5.64 -7.99
N SER A 97 -6.93 -4.69 -8.36
CA SER A 97 -5.68 -4.42 -7.66
C SER A 97 -5.89 -4.07 -6.19
N LEU A 98 -6.92 -3.28 -5.87
CA LEU A 98 -7.22 -2.92 -4.47
C LEU A 98 -7.85 -4.06 -3.67
N ASN A 99 -8.71 -4.86 -4.29
CA ASN A 99 -9.47 -5.89 -3.57
C ASN A 99 -8.69 -7.20 -3.42
N ALA A 100 -8.06 -7.65 -4.50
CA ALA A 100 -7.45 -8.97 -4.62
C ALA A 100 -6.03 -8.93 -5.23
N GLY A 101 -5.49 -7.74 -5.50
CA GLY A 101 -4.16 -7.60 -6.09
C GLY A 101 -3.06 -8.09 -5.16
N SER A 102 -2.08 -8.75 -5.76
CA SER A 102 -0.81 -9.12 -5.14
C SER A 102 0.27 -8.15 -5.64
N ALA A 103 1.08 -7.60 -4.72
CA ALA A 103 2.09 -6.60 -5.07
C ALA A 103 3.45 -6.94 -4.47
N LEU A 104 4.52 -6.57 -5.19
CA LEU A 104 5.87 -6.49 -4.62
C LEU A 104 6.09 -5.08 -4.07
N VAL A 105 6.73 -4.99 -2.91
CA VAL A 105 7.02 -3.71 -2.26
C VAL A 105 8.41 -3.25 -2.63
N GLU A 106 8.48 -2.13 -3.33
CA GLU A 106 9.73 -1.40 -3.49
C GLU A 106 10.00 -0.54 -2.24
N ASN A 107 11.23 -0.60 -1.74
CA ASN A 107 11.68 0.10 -0.53
C ASN A 107 10.87 -0.28 0.73
N PRO A 108 10.88 -1.56 1.14
CA PRO A 108 10.13 -2.05 2.30
C PRO A 108 10.60 -1.47 3.64
N SER A 109 11.73 -0.77 3.69
CA SER A 109 12.19 -0.04 4.88
C SER A 109 11.39 1.25 5.14
N ASN A 110 10.75 1.82 4.11
CA ASN A 110 9.97 3.06 4.20
C ASN A 110 8.49 2.78 4.49
N LEU A 111 8.21 1.94 5.49
CA LEU A 111 6.83 1.70 5.90
C LEU A 111 6.27 2.93 6.61
N PHE A 112 5.04 3.30 6.28
CA PHE A 112 4.28 4.34 7.00
C PHE A 112 4.86 5.76 6.94
N VAL A 113 5.36 6.18 5.78
CA VAL A 113 5.88 7.55 5.62
C VAL A 113 4.78 8.62 5.54
N GLU A 114 5.14 9.84 5.95
CA GLU A 114 4.28 11.03 5.86
C GLU A 114 4.54 11.86 4.60
N SER A 115 5.60 11.56 3.85
CA SER A 115 5.96 12.21 2.59
C SER A 115 5.63 11.33 1.39
N PHE A 116 5.00 11.91 0.37
CA PHE A 116 4.73 11.18 -0.88
C PHE A 116 6.00 10.83 -1.66
N LYS A 117 7.09 11.60 -1.51
CA LYS A 117 8.33 11.40 -2.28
C LYS A 117 8.99 10.06 -1.93
N THR A 118 9.04 9.76 -0.64
CA THR A 118 9.66 8.55 -0.07
C THR A 118 8.66 7.41 0.14
N ALA A 119 7.43 7.57 -0.37
CA ALA A 119 6.37 6.59 -0.21
C ALA A 119 6.72 5.27 -0.90
N PRO A 120 6.53 4.12 -0.21
CA PRO A 120 6.80 2.81 -0.78
C PRO A 120 5.88 2.58 -1.98
N VAL A 121 6.40 1.88 -2.99
CA VAL A 121 5.66 1.57 -4.22
C VAL A 121 5.22 0.11 -4.17
N LEU A 122 3.93 -0.11 -4.31
CA LEU A 122 3.34 -1.43 -4.47
C LEU A 122 3.22 -1.69 -5.97
N HIS A 123 4.10 -2.55 -6.47
CA HIS A 123 4.10 -3.03 -7.85
C HIS A 123 3.12 -4.18 -7.97
N VAL A 124 1.89 -3.89 -8.39
CA VAL A 124 0.84 -4.90 -8.54
C VAL A 124 1.18 -5.80 -9.72
N GLN A 125 1.04 -7.11 -9.50
CA GLN A 125 1.43 -8.14 -10.46
C GLN A 125 0.20 -8.66 -11.20
N ASP A 126 0.37 -8.98 -12.49
CA ASP A 126 -0.66 -9.63 -13.31
C ASP A 126 -0.96 -11.06 -12.86
N SER A 127 -0.05 -11.67 -12.11
CA SER A 127 -0.15 -13.06 -11.66
C SER A 127 0.43 -13.22 -10.26
N PRO A 128 0.01 -14.25 -9.50
CA PRO A 128 0.61 -14.54 -8.21
C PRO A 128 2.10 -14.79 -8.37
N VAL A 129 2.91 -14.07 -7.60
CA VAL A 129 4.36 -14.29 -7.54
C VAL A 129 4.76 -14.60 -6.10
N PRO A 130 5.82 -15.40 -5.89
CA PRO A 130 6.39 -15.59 -4.57
C PRO A 130 6.72 -14.24 -3.93
N ASN A 131 6.48 -14.13 -2.61
CA ASN A 131 6.81 -12.95 -1.80
C ASN A 131 5.97 -11.70 -2.08
N ALA A 132 4.95 -11.80 -2.93
CA ALA A 132 3.98 -10.73 -3.06
C ALA A 132 3.07 -10.65 -1.83
N ILE A 133 2.76 -9.42 -1.46
CA ILE A 133 1.81 -9.09 -0.41
C ILE A 133 0.43 -8.83 -1.02
N LEU A 134 -0.63 -9.12 -0.26
CA LEU A 134 -1.97 -8.70 -0.67
C LEU A 134 -2.14 -7.21 -0.42
N VAL A 135 -2.48 -6.46 -1.47
CA VAL A 135 -2.69 -4.99 -1.42
C VAL A 135 -3.73 -4.64 -0.35
N ARG A 136 -4.83 -5.39 -0.27
CA ARG A 136 -5.87 -5.18 0.74
C ARG A 136 -5.34 -5.29 2.17
N LEU A 137 -4.53 -6.32 2.46
CA LEU A 137 -3.94 -6.50 3.79
C LEU A 137 -2.96 -5.37 4.11
N TRP A 138 -2.19 -4.92 3.12
CA TRP A 138 -1.30 -3.78 3.27
C TRP A 138 -2.04 -2.47 3.58
N VAL A 139 -3.16 -2.20 2.90
CA VAL A 139 -3.98 -1.02 3.21
C VAL A 139 -4.54 -1.13 4.63
N GLN A 140 -4.96 -2.32 5.05
CA GLN A 140 -5.45 -2.54 6.42
C GLN A 140 -4.38 -2.27 7.48
N THR A 141 -3.10 -2.64 7.25
CA THR A 141 -2.02 -2.31 8.20
C THR A 141 -1.80 -0.80 8.32
N PHE A 142 -1.92 -0.05 7.22
CA PHE A 142 -1.88 1.43 7.26
C PHE A 142 -3.04 2.02 8.06
N ILE A 143 -4.26 1.52 7.86
CA ILE A 143 -5.44 1.97 8.61
C ILE A 143 -5.25 1.69 10.10
N GLN A 144 -4.83 0.47 10.46
CA GLN A 144 -4.59 0.09 11.85
C GLN A 144 -3.54 0.98 12.50
N LYS A 145 -2.42 1.23 11.81
CA LYS A 145 -1.36 2.12 12.32
C LYS A 145 -1.88 3.53 12.60
N VAL A 146 -2.70 4.07 11.71
CA VAL A 146 -3.33 5.40 11.91
C VAL A 146 -4.25 5.40 13.13
N GLN A 147 -5.03 4.35 13.33
CA GLN A 147 -5.90 4.20 14.50
C GLN A 147 -5.08 4.09 15.80
N ASP A 148 -3.98 3.34 15.79
CA ASP A 148 -3.11 3.18 16.96
C ASP A 148 -2.45 4.50 17.36
N MET A 149 -1.97 5.28 16.38
CA MET A 149 -1.44 6.63 16.65
C MET A 149 -2.49 7.55 17.26
N ARG A 150 -3.75 7.46 16.82
CA ARG A 150 -4.85 8.25 17.41
C ARG A 150 -5.13 7.86 18.86
N ARG A 151 -5.15 6.56 19.16
CA ARG A 151 -5.35 6.07 20.54
C ARG A 151 -4.25 6.60 21.46
N MET A 152 -2.99 6.53 21.00
CA MET A 152 -1.85 7.09 21.72
C MET A 152 -1.97 8.60 21.96
N GLN A 153 -2.42 9.36 20.95
CA GLN A 153 -2.60 10.82 21.07
C GLN A 153 -3.77 11.22 21.98
N ASN A 154 -4.81 10.39 22.09
CA ASN A 154 -5.98 10.63 22.93
C ASN A 154 -5.83 10.06 24.36
N GLY A 155 -4.60 9.71 24.80
CA GLY A 155 -4.34 9.23 26.16
C GLY A 155 -4.73 7.77 26.45
N SER A 156 -5.24 7.03 25.46
CA SER A 156 -5.41 5.58 25.56
C SER A 156 -4.06 4.91 25.26
N LYS A 157 -3.31 4.53 26.29
CA LYS A 157 -2.06 3.78 26.12
C LYS A 157 -2.38 2.42 25.47
N PRO A 158 -1.92 2.14 24.24
CA PRO A 158 -1.98 0.79 23.72
C PRO A 158 -1.10 -0.09 24.61
N SER A 159 -1.57 -1.28 24.96
CA SER A 159 -0.73 -2.19 25.73
C SER A 159 0.51 -2.54 24.89
N ILE A 160 1.65 -2.71 25.57
CA ILE A 160 2.90 -3.14 24.92
C ILE A 160 2.66 -4.41 24.09
N GLN A 161 1.77 -5.28 24.57
CA GLN A 161 1.28 -6.46 23.86
C GLN A 161 0.70 -6.15 22.48
N MET A 162 -0.17 -5.13 22.36
CA MET A 162 -0.80 -4.75 21.09
C MET A 162 0.21 -4.20 20.08
N VAL A 163 1.15 -3.37 20.54
CA VAL A 163 2.20 -2.82 19.67
C VAL A 163 3.15 -3.92 19.20
N TYR A 164 3.52 -4.82 20.09
CA TYR A 164 4.34 -5.99 19.78
C TYR A 164 3.65 -6.91 18.76
N GLU A 165 2.36 -7.20 18.95
CA GLU A 165 1.59 -8.01 18.01
C GLU A 165 1.37 -7.35 16.64
N ALA A 166 1.15 -6.03 16.60
CA ALA A 166 1.00 -5.31 15.34
C ALA A 166 2.32 -5.32 14.53
N CYS A 167 3.46 -5.14 15.21
CA CYS A 167 4.79 -5.25 14.60
C CYS A 167 5.07 -6.68 14.12
N LEU A 168 4.75 -7.70 14.92
CA LEU A 168 4.89 -9.11 14.54
C LEU A 168 4.01 -9.50 13.35
N ARG A 169 2.76 -9.02 13.29
CA ARG A 169 1.87 -9.23 12.14
C ARG A 169 2.40 -8.55 10.89
N ALA A 170 2.89 -7.32 11.00
CA ALA A 170 3.51 -6.61 9.89
C ALA A 170 4.77 -7.32 9.37
N GLN A 171 5.63 -7.84 10.27
CA GLN A 171 6.79 -8.64 9.89
C GLN A 171 6.41 -9.97 9.24
N ARG A 172 5.42 -10.69 9.78
CA ARG A 172 4.93 -11.96 9.20
C ARG A 172 4.27 -11.80 7.84
N LEU A 173 3.65 -10.64 7.59
CA LEU A 173 3.11 -10.28 6.27
C LEU A 173 4.19 -9.78 5.29
N ALA A 174 5.38 -9.40 5.79
CA ALA A 174 6.50 -8.90 4.99
C ALA A 174 7.56 -9.97 4.68
N LEU A 175 7.52 -11.12 5.36
CA LEU A 175 8.41 -12.24 5.10
C LEU A 175 7.77 -13.21 4.10
N PRO A 176 8.52 -13.71 3.11
CA PRO A 176 8.18 -14.94 2.41
C PRO A 176 7.81 -16.02 3.42
N ALA A 177 6.79 -16.82 3.12
CA ALA A 177 6.70 -18.14 3.74
C ALA A 177 7.98 -18.90 3.36
N GLN A 178 8.99 -18.87 4.24
CA GLN A 178 10.09 -19.82 4.14
C GLN A 178 9.45 -21.19 4.31
N ARG A 179 9.36 -21.95 3.22
CA ARG A 179 9.18 -23.40 3.32
C ARG A 179 10.31 -23.89 4.22
N PRO A 180 10.03 -24.73 5.23
CA PRO A 180 11.12 -25.38 5.94
C PRO A 180 11.95 -26.11 4.90
N GLU A 181 13.22 -25.74 4.77
CA GLU A 181 14.18 -26.50 3.99
C GLU A 181 14.13 -27.93 4.52
N ARG A 182 13.81 -28.89 3.64
CA ARG A 182 14.02 -30.30 3.94
C ARG A 182 15.50 -30.44 4.27
N MET A 183 15.81 -30.86 5.50
CA MET A 183 17.18 -31.22 5.84
C MET A 183 17.72 -32.20 4.80
N PRO A 184 18.98 -32.03 4.33
CA PRO A 184 19.61 -33.07 3.54
C PRO A 184 19.68 -34.33 4.40
N THR A 185 19.04 -35.40 3.94
CA THR A 185 19.22 -36.74 4.48
C THR A 185 20.70 -37.10 4.38
N LEU A 186 21.32 -37.40 5.52
CA LEU A 186 22.67 -37.96 5.60
C LEU A 186 22.77 -39.18 4.69
N PRO A 187 23.86 -39.34 3.91
CA PRO A 187 24.08 -40.56 3.16
C PRO A 187 24.21 -41.74 4.12
N GLU A 188 23.42 -42.79 3.89
CA GLU A 188 23.55 -44.07 4.59
C GLU A 188 24.99 -44.59 4.42
N ARG A 189 25.63 -44.94 5.55
CA ARG A 189 26.96 -45.56 5.52
C ARG A 189 26.87 -46.93 4.83
N PRO A 190 27.87 -47.32 4.03
CA PRO A 190 27.94 -48.69 3.52
C PRO A 190 28.10 -49.66 4.67
N VAL A 191 27.27 -50.70 4.69
CA VAL A 191 27.43 -51.86 5.58
C VAL A 191 28.63 -52.65 5.06
N GLU A 192 29.71 -52.72 5.85
CA GLU A 192 30.81 -53.64 5.58
C GLU A 192 30.33 -55.09 5.74
N PRO A 193 30.71 -56.01 4.84
CA PRO A 193 30.38 -57.42 5.01
C PRO A 193 31.25 -58.03 6.12
N GLU A 194 30.62 -58.59 7.14
CA GLU A 194 31.26 -59.49 8.10
C GLU A 194 31.87 -60.67 7.33
N LYS A 195 33.18 -60.87 7.53
CA LYS A 195 33.90 -62.05 7.05
C LYS A 195 33.41 -63.29 7.80
N ALA A 196 33.07 -64.32 7.05
CA ALA A 196 32.94 -65.69 7.53
C ALA A 196 34.32 -66.31 7.86
#